data_AF-A0A087SA70-F1
#
_entry.id   AF-A0A087SA70-F1
#
_cell.length_a   1.000
_cell.length_b   1.000
_cell.length_c   1.000
_cell.angle_alpha   90.00
_cell.angle_beta   90.00
_cell.angle_gamma   90.00
#
_symmetry.space_group_name_H-M   'P 1'
#
loop_
_entity.id
_entity.type
_entity.pdbx_description
1 polymer ?
#
loop_
_entity_poly.entity_id
_entity_poly.type
_entity_poly.pdbx_seq_one_letter_code
_entity_poly.pdbx_strand_id
1 'polypeptide(L)'
;MKLGQVAREYGLVASTLRKATPGKVFLTRAEFTSEKELFGKLGIVSLPHLALIPPSLPVGAAQAVGLTKDHAMPLNDYPWSAETIAGWVMETAGLPAVEINRPSLLKSRFAPVFMLLFMASAAVLGYRLYHAPFLRHTWIYMAGSLVIYWFSVSGGMYIIIRGMPFVQFDQRTRSSNLFLPGQGQLGAEGYIMGTQYLLFGLAVAAGTHLLPRVRDSAARRRLGYALIAGGALLMRSIMGTHHWKTGMTTHWY
;
A
#
# COMPACT_ATOMS: atom_id res chain seq x y z
N MET A 1 -12.05 12.08 4.02
CA MET A 1 -11.93 11.06 2.95
C MET A 1 -12.89 9.86 3.09
N LYS A 2 -13.35 9.45 4.29
CA LYS A 2 -14.20 8.24 4.47
C LYS A 2 -15.71 8.41 4.17
N LEU A 3 -16.24 9.64 4.15
CA LEU A 3 -17.67 9.89 3.89
C LEU A 3 -18.08 9.55 2.44
N GLY A 4 -17.22 9.84 1.47
CA GLY A 4 -17.46 9.52 0.06
C GLY A 4 -17.53 8.01 -0.21
N GLN A 5 -16.80 7.21 0.57
CA GLN A 5 -16.87 5.75 0.53
C GLN A 5 -18.24 5.27 1.00
N VAL A 6 -18.71 5.73 2.16
CA VAL A 6 -20.03 5.36 2.70
C VAL A 6 -21.17 5.80 1.77
N ALA A 7 -21.07 6.97 1.14
CA ALA A 7 -22.05 7.43 0.17
C ALA A 7 -22.13 6.51 -1.07
N ARG A 8 -20.98 5.98 -1.54
CA ARG A 8 -20.94 4.99 -2.64
C ARG A 8 -21.55 3.65 -2.22
N GLU A 9 -21.19 3.15 -1.04
CA GLU A 9 -21.72 1.91 -0.48
C GLU A 9 -23.24 2.01 -0.27
N TYR A 10 -23.74 3.13 0.27
CA TYR A 10 -25.17 3.41 0.37
C TYR A 10 -25.87 3.38 -1.00
N GLY A 11 -25.25 3.96 -2.04
CA GLY A 11 -25.79 3.92 -3.39
C GLY A 11 -25.95 2.49 -3.94
N LEU A 12 -25.01 1.59 -3.63
CA LEU A 12 -25.10 0.17 -3.99
C LEU A 12 -26.26 -0.52 -3.27
N VAL A 13 -26.41 -0.28 -1.96
CA VAL A 13 -27.53 -0.80 -1.17
C VAL A 13 -28.86 -0.32 -1.73
N ALA A 14 -28.98 0.97 -2.03
CA ALA A 14 -30.19 1.55 -2.59
C ALA A 14 -30.57 0.95 -3.94
N SER A 15 -29.59 0.73 -4.83
CA SER A 15 -29.84 0.09 -6.11
C SER A 15 -30.28 -1.36 -5.99
N THR A 16 -29.80 -2.07 -4.96
CA THR A 16 -30.11 -3.49 -4.71
C THR A 16 -31.48 -3.63 -4.05
N LEU A 17 -31.74 -2.89 -2.97
CA LEU A 17 -33.01 -2.92 -2.25
C LEU A 17 -34.19 -2.47 -3.12
N ARG A 18 -33.98 -1.46 -3.99
CA ARG A 18 -35.01 -1.03 -4.94
C ARG A 18 -35.44 -2.14 -5.90
N LYS A 19 -34.51 -3.02 -6.28
CA LYS A 19 -34.78 -4.17 -7.17
C LYS A 19 -35.37 -5.36 -6.42
N ALA A 20 -34.83 -5.67 -5.24
CA ALA A 20 -35.22 -6.84 -4.48
C ALA A 20 -36.57 -6.67 -3.76
N THR A 21 -36.87 -5.46 -3.29
CA THR A 21 -38.02 -5.21 -2.41
C THR A 21 -38.79 -3.94 -2.84
N PRO A 22 -39.43 -3.94 -4.02
CA PRO A 22 -40.12 -2.77 -4.53
C PRO A 22 -41.25 -2.34 -3.58
N GLY A 23 -41.26 -1.05 -3.21
CA GLY A 23 -42.33 -0.44 -2.42
C GLY A 23 -42.31 -0.69 -0.91
N LYS A 24 -41.37 -1.48 -0.36
CA LYS A 24 -41.30 -1.75 1.09
C LYS A 24 -40.32 -0.86 1.86
N VAL A 25 -39.30 -0.32 1.19
CA VAL A 25 -38.30 0.56 1.80
C VAL A 25 -38.13 1.81 0.94
N PHE A 26 -38.21 2.97 1.57
CA PHE A 26 -37.88 4.25 0.95
C PHE A 26 -36.50 4.71 1.40
N LEU A 27 -35.63 4.99 0.44
CA LEU A 27 -34.23 5.35 0.69
C LEU A 27 -34.03 6.78 0.20
N THR A 28 -33.63 7.67 1.11
CA THR A 28 -33.39 9.08 0.83
C THR A 28 -32.03 9.52 1.36
N ARG A 29 -31.45 10.52 0.69
CA ARG A 29 -30.20 11.15 1.10
C ARG A 29 -30.45 12.64 1.28
N ALA A 30 -30.30 13.11 2.52
CA ALA A 30 -30.30 14.52 2.86
C ALA A 30 -28.86 15.06 2.91
N GLU A 31 -28.66 16.30 2.49
CA GLU A 31 -27.39 17.01 2.60
C GLU A 31 -27.54 18.20 3.53
N PHE A 32 -26.64 18.32 4.51
CA PHE A 32 -26.72 19.37 5.53
C PHE A 32 -26.70 20.78 4.93
N THR A 33 -25.97 20.98 3.83
CA THR A 33 -25.90 22.27 3.13
C THR A 33 -27.25 22.73 2.62
N SER A 34 -28.10 21.80 2.18
CA SER A 34 -29.39 22.07 1.54
C SER A 34 -30.57 22.02 2.52
N GLU A 35 -30.50 21.19 3.57
CA GLU A 35 -31.65 20.85 4.42
C GLU A 35 -31.39 21.06 5.92
N LYS A 36 -30.78 22.18 6.32
CA LYS A 36 -30.41 22.46 7.73
C LYS A 36 -31.56 22.27 8.73
N GLU A 37 -32.77 22.69 8.36
CA GLU A 37 -33.96 22.54 9.22
C GLU A 37 -34.32 21.08 9.50
N LEU A 38 -34.12 20.19 8.52
CA LEU A 38 -34.38 18.76 8.67
C LEU A 38 -33.43 18.14 9.70
N PHE A 39 -32.13 18.46 9.62
CA PHE A 39 -31.13 17.98 10.59
C PHE A 39 -31.43 18.47 12.01
N GLY A 40 -31.92 19.71 12.16
CA GLY A 40 -32.39 20.25 13.43
C GLY A 40 -33.61 19.50 13.97
N LYS A 41 -34.61 19.23 13.13
CA LYS A 41 -35.82 18.47 13.52
C LYS A 41 -35.54 17.02 13.90
N LEU A 42 -34.50 16.42 13.29
CA LEU A 42 -34.05 15.05 13.58
C LEU A 42 -33.05 14.98 14.74
N GLY A 43 -32.62 16.12 15.30
CA GLY A 43 -31.66 16.17 16.41
C GLY A 43 -30.26 15.63 16.05
N ILE A 44 -29.85 15.70 14.79
CA ILE A 44 -28.59 15.12 14.31
C ILE A 44 -27.44 16.10 14.63
N VAL A 45 -26.54 15.69 15.53
CA VAL A 45 -25.41 16.52 16.00
C VAL A 45 -24.11 16.24 15.25
N SER A 46 -23.95 15.04 14.67
CA SER A 46 -22.72 14.62 14.00
C SER A 46 -22.98 13.81 12.73
N LEU A 47 -22.05 13.93 11.76
CA LEU A 47 -22.02 13.13 10.54
C LEU A 47 -20.86 12.13 10.63
N PRO A 48 -20.98 10.93 10.03
CA PRO A 48 -22.12 10.40 9.27
C PRO A 48 -23.24 9.87 10.15
N HIS A 49 -24.49 10.05 9.70
CA HIS A 49 -25.68 9.54 10.37
C HIS A 49 -26.52 8.75 9.37
N LEU A 50 -26.85 7.50 9.72
CA LEU A 50 -27.78 6.66 8.99
C LEU A 50 -28.89 6.26 9.95
N ALA A 51 -30.13 6.60 9.62
CA ALA A 51 -31.30 6.30 10.44
C ALA A 51 -32.38 5.60 9.62
N LEU A 52 -33.11 4.68 10.26
CA LEU A 52 -34.27 4.02 9.71
C LEU A 52 -35.51 4.55 10.43
N ILE A 53 -36.43 5.13 9.67
CA ILE A 53 -37.67 5.67 10.21
C ILE A 53 -38.75 4.59 10.05
N PRO A 54 -39.26 3.99 11.15
CA PRO A 54 -40.29 2.98 11.05
C PRO A 54 -41.64 3.63 10.70
N PRO A 55 -42.56 2.91 10.02
CA PRO A 55 -43.89 3.43 9.69
C PRO A 55 -44.74 3.81 10.90
N SER A 56 -44.41 3.26 12.08
CA SER A 56 -45.08 3.51 13.35
C SER A 56 -44.67 4.82 14.02
N LEU A 57 -43.64 5.51 13.54
CA LEU A 57 -43.19 6.77 14.12
C LEU A 57 -44.12 7.90 13.67
N PRO A 58 -44.77 8.64 14.59
CA PRO A 58 -45.61 9.77 14.22
C PRO A 58 -44.74 10.91 13.71
N VAL A 59 -44.78 11.16 12.40
CA VAL A 59 -44.07 12.28 11.76
C VAL A 59 -45.07 13.38 11.42
N GLY A 60 -45.21 14.36 12.30
CA GLY A 60 -46.00 15.58 12.04
C GLY A 60 -45.13 16.71 11.47
N ALA A 61 -45.70 17.58 10.62
CA ALA A 61 -44.98 18.69 9.97
C ALA A 61 -44.30 19.67 10.95
N ALA A 62 -44.82 19.76 12.18
CA ALA A 62 -44.39 20.69 13.23
C ALA A 62 -43.72 20.03 14.46
N GLN A 63 -43.58 18.69 14.49
CA GLN A 63 -43.01 17.98 15.64
C GLN A 63 -41.54 17.59 15.38
N ALA A 64 -40.71 17.70 16.43
CA ALA A 64 -39.38 17.11 16.42
C ALA A 64 -39.50 15.59 16.32
N VAL A 65 -38.84 14.99 15.34
CA VAL A 65 -38.84 13.55 15.15
C VAL A 65 -37.80 13.00 16.12
N GLY A 66 -38.27 12.48 17.26
CA GLY A 66 -37.40 11.88 18.27
C GLY A 66 -36.83 10.55 17.80
N LEU A 67 -35.78 10.60 16.97
CA LEU A 67 -35.00 9.42 16.62
C LEU A 67 -34.25 8.94 17.87
N THR A 68 -34.71 7.86 18.47
CA THR A 68 -33.98 7.15 19.52
C THR A 68 -32.72 6.50 18.94
N LYS A 69 -31.74 6.19 19.81
CA LYS A 69 -30.48 5.56 19.41
C LYS A 69 -30.70 4.21 18.69
N ASP A 70 -31.83 3.55 18.93
CA ASP A 70 -32.18 2.25 18.34
C ASP A 70 -32.54 2.36 16.85
N HIS A 71 -32.92 3.55 16.38
CA HIS A 71 -33.22 3.83 14.97
C HIS A 71 -32.00 4.30 14.18
N ALA A 72 -30.87 4.54 14.84
CA ALA A 72 -29.63 4.99 14.24
C ALA A 72 -28.61 3.84 14.15
N MET A 73 -27.93 3.74 13.02
CA MET A 73 -26.89 2.74 12.84
C MET A 73 -25.70 3.03 13.79
N PRO A 74 -25.20 2.03 14.55
CA PRO A 74 -24.10 2.24 15.48
C PRO A 74 -22.80 2.57 14.73
N LEU A 75 -22.02 3.52 15.26
CA LEU A 75 -20.75 3.98 14.66
C LEU A 75 -19.55 3.05 14.91
N ASN A 76 -19.72 1.96 15.67
CA ASN A 76 -18.62 1.08 16.08
C ASN A 76 -17.85 0.49 14.88
N ASP A 77 -18.54 0.19 13.77
CA ASP A 77 -17.97 -0.40 12.55
C ASP A 77 -17.80 0.62 11.41
N TYR A 78 -17.56 1.89 11.73
CA TYR A 78 -17.34 2.92 10.71
C TYR A 78 -15.93 2.80 10.07
N PRO A 79 -15.80 2.80 8.73
CA PRO A 79 -16.82 2.99 7.70
C PRO A 79 -17.59 1.72 7.34
N TRP A 80 -18.92 1.83 7.30
CA TRP A 80 -19.79 0.70 7.00
C TRP A 80 -19.69 0.25 5.54
N SER A 81 -19.62 -1.07 5.33
CA SER A 81 -19.76 -1.65 3.99
C SER A 81 -21.24 -1.71 3.59
N ALA A 82 -21.50 -1.85 2.28
CA ALA A 82 -22.85 -2.06 1.79
C ALA A 82 -23.53 -3.27 2.46
N GLU A 83 -22.78 -4.36 2.72
CA GLU A 83 -23.31 -5.57 3.36
C GLU A 83 -23.78 -5.29 4.79
N THR A 84 -23.00 -4.54 5.56
CA THR A 84 -23.39 -4.14 6.93
C THR A 84 -24.61 -3.24 6.92
N ILE A 85 -24.68 -2.27 5.99
CA ILE A 85 -25.83 -1.36 5.86
C ILE A 85 -27.09 -2.15 5.47
N ALA A 86 -27.00 -3.03 4.47
CA ALA A 86 -28.15 -3.80 4.01
C ALA A 86 -28.65 -4.79 5.07
N GLY A 87 -27.73 -5.47 5.76
CA GLY A 87 -28.05 -6.37 6.86
C GLY A 87 -28.78 -5.64 7.99
N TRP A 88 -28.25 -4.48 8.42
CA TRP A 88 -28.90 -3.66 9.44
C TRP A 88 -30.30 -3.18 9.03
N VAL A 89 -30.47 -2.73 7.78
CA VAL A 89 -31.80 -2.33 7.27
C VAL A 89 -32.76 -3.52 7.25
N MET A 90 -32.31 -4.71 6.84
CA MET A 90 -33.15 -5.90 6.76
C MET A 90 -33.55 -6.43 8.14
N GLU A 91 -32.61 -6.47 9.08
CA GLU A 91 -32.86 -6.87 10.46
C GLU A 91 -33.85 -5.90 11.13
N THR A 92 -33.58 -4.59 11.03
CA THR A 92 -34.41 -3.57 11.67
C THR A 92 -35.80 -3.45 11.02
N ALA A 93 -35.91 -3.68 9.70
CA ALA A 93 -37.18 -3.62 8.97
C ALA A 93 -37.92 -4.97 8.87
N GLY A 94 -37.35 -6.07 9.37
CA GLY A 94 -37.93 -7.41 9.27
C GLY A 94 -38.06 -7.94 7.82
N LEU A 95 -37.12 -7.59 6.94
CA LEU A 95 -37.12 -7.98 5.53
C LEU A 95 -36.23 -9.21 5.28
N PRO A 96 -36.53 -10.02 4.24
CA PRO A 96 -35.67 -11.15 3.89
C PRO A 96 -34.26 -10.66 3.49
N ALA A 97 -33.25 -11.45 3.84
CA ALA A 97 -31.87 -11.16 3.51
C ALA A 97 -31.67 -11.04 1.98
N VAL A 98 -31.06 -9.97 1.51
CA VAL A 98 -30.74 -9.73 0.09
C VAL A 98 -29.22 -9.72 -0.09
N GLU A 99 -28.75 -10.48 -1.07
CA GLU A 99 -27.34 -10.52 -1.43
C GLU A 99 -26.93 -9.27 -2.24
N ILE A 100 -25.86 -8.61 -1.83
CA ILE A 100 -25.33 -7.44 -2.53
C ILE A 100 -24.40 -7.90 -3.64
N ASN A 101 -24.87 -7.80 -4.88
CA ASN A 101 -24.05 -8.14 -6.02
C ASN A 101 -23.10 -6.98 -6.38
N ARG A 102 -21.88 -7.02 -5.84
CA ARG A 102 -20.82 -6.08 -6.25
C ARG A 102 -20.42 -6.33 -7.71
N PRO A 103 -20.34 -5.28 -8.55
CA PRO A 103 -19.82 -5.41 -9.90
C PRO A 103 -18.32 -5.75 -9.83
N SER A 104 -18.01 -7.04 -9.90
CA SER A 104 -16.63 -7.52 -10.00
C SER A 104 -16.24 -7.59 -11.47
N LEU A 105 -15.02 -7.15 -11.79
CA LEU A 105 -14.44 -7.31 -13.13
C LEU A 105 -14.42 -8.78 -13.56
N LEU A 106 -14.29 -9.70 -12.59
CA LEU A 106 -14.31 -11.15 -12.80
C LEU A 106 -15.72 -11.71 -13.11
N LYS A 107 -16.78 -11.01 -12.73
CA LYS A 107 -18.18 -11.39 -13.03
C LYS A 107 -18.65 -10.89 -14.41
N SER A 108 -17.83 -10.12 -15.11
CA SER A 108 -18.15 -9.67 -16.46
C SER A 108 -18.19 -10.86 -17.42
N ARG A 109 -19.16 -10.90 -18.34
CA ARG A 109 -19.22 -11.89 -19.42
C ARG A 109 -17.95 -11.95 -20.28
N PHE A 110 -17.15 -10.88 -20.26
CA PHE A 110 -15.88 -10.78 -20.98
C PHE A 110 -14.66 -11.16 -20.14
N ALA A 111 -14.81 -11.41 -18.83
CA ALA A 111 -13.72 -11.85 -17.96
C ALA A 111 -12.94 -13.06 -18.52
N PRO A 112 -13.57 -14.15 -19.00
CA PRO A 112 -12.82 -15.26 -19.57
C PRO A 112 -12.08 -14.86 -20.85
N VAL A 113 -12.65 -13.96 -21.66
CA VAL A 113 -12.01 -13.45 -22.89
C VAL A 113 -10.78 -12.62 -22.55
N PHE A 114 -10.88 -11.71 -21.58
CA PHE A 114 -9.73 -10.94 -21.11
C PHE A 114 -8.65 -11.81 -20.46
N MET A 115 -9.04 -12.84 -19.73
CA MET A 115 -8.12 -13.79 -19.11
C MET A 115 -7.37 -14.60 -20.17
N LEU A 116 -8.10 -15.11 -21.19
CA LEU A 116 -7.51 -15.78 -22.34
C LEU A 116 -6.59 -14.84 -23.14
N LEU A 117 -7.02 -13.60 -23.39
CA LEU A 117 -6.22 -12.62 -24.09
C LEU A 117 -4.94 -12.28 -23.31
N PHE A 118 -5.05 -12.11 -22.00
CA PHE A 118 -3.91 -11.89 -21.11
C PHE A 118 -2.94 -13.07 -21.19
N MET A 119 -3.44 -14.30 -21.06
CA MET A 119 -2.61 -15.51 -21.11
C MET A 119 -1.95 -15.70 -22.48
N ALA A 120 -2.69 -15.49 -23.57
CA ALA A 120 -2.16 -15.53 -24.93
C ALA A 120 -1.11 -14.42 -25.16
N SER A 121 -1.36 -13.21 -24.68
CA SER A 121 -0.41 -12.09 -24.77
C SER A 121 0.87 -12.37 -23.98
N ALA A 122 0.76 -12.95 -22.79
CA ALA A 122 1.89 -13.35 -21.97
C ALA A 122 2.71 -14.46 -22.64
N ALA A 123 2.04 -15.44 -23.27
CA ALA A 123 2.70 -16.49 -24.04
C ALA A 123 3.43 -15.95 -25.27
N VAL A 124 2.79 -15.07 -26.05
CA VAL A 124 3.42 -14.41 -27.22
C VAL A 124 4.59 -13.53 -26.80
N LEU A 125 4.43 -12.76 -25.71
CA LEU A 125 5.49 -11.93 -25.16
C LEU A 125 6.66 -12.79 -24.68
N GLY A 126 6.37 -13.88 -23.97
CA GLY A 126 7.36 -14.85 -23.52
C GLY A 126 8.12 -15.48 -24.69
N TYR A 127 7.42 -15.88 -25.75
CA TYR A 127 8.04 -16.42 -26.96
C TYR A 127 8.94 -15.39 -27.67
N ARG A 128 8.48 -14.13 -27.79
CA ARG A 128 9.26 -13.04 -28.38
C ARG A 128 10.48 -12.70 -27.54
N LEU A 129 10.35 -12.67 -26.21
CA LEU A 129 11.47 -12.45 -25.29
C LEU A 129 12.48 -13.60 -25.39
N TYR A 130 12.03 -14.85 -25.40
CA TYR A 130 12.93 -16.01 -25.53
C TYR A 130 13.77 -15.98 -26.80
N HIS A 131 13.20 -15.52 -27.92
CA HIS A 131 13.92 -15.36 -29.18
C HIS A 131 14.68 -14.04 -29.30
N ALA A 132 14.51 -13.11 -28.34
CA ALA A 132 15.15 -11.82 -28.41
C ALA A 132 16.67 -11.98 -28.26
N PRO A 133 17.48 -11.37 -29.15
CA PRO A 133 18.92 -11.56 -29.16
C PRO A 133 19.58 -11.02 -27.88
N PHE A 134 19.01 -9.98 -27.26
CA PHE A 134 19.58 -9.40 -26.05
C PHE A 134 19.54 -10.36 -24.85
N LEU A 135 18.48 -11.15 -24.70
CA LEU A 135 18.32 -12.13 -23.61
C LEU A 135 19.35 -13.26 -23.65
N ARG A 136 20.05 -13.46 -24.77
CA ARG A 136 21.14 -14.44 -24.87
C ARG A 136 22.43 -13.97 -24.21
N HIS A 137 22.54 -12.69 -23.87
CA HIS A 137 23.77 -12.16 -23.29
C HIS A 137 23.86 -12.46 -21.79
N THR A 138 24.91 -13.20 -21.39
CA THR A 138 25.17 -13.59 -19.99
C THR A 138 25.26 -12.42 -19.02
N TRP A 139 25.70 -11.24 -19.49
CA TRP A 139 25.82 -10.05 -18.64
C TRP A 139 24.47 -9.56 -18.10
N ILE A 140 23.35 -9.83 -18.79
CA ILE A 140 22.02 -9.44 -18.33
C ILE A 140 21.62 -10.28 -17.11
N TYR A 141 21.88 -11.58 -17.14
CA TYR A 141 21.64 -12.46 -16.00
C TYR A 141 22.55 -12.11 -14.83
N MET A 142 23.80 -11.73 -15.10
CA MET A 142 24.72 -11.22 -14.08
C MET A 142 24.22 -9.91 -13.46
N ALA A 143 23.76 -8.96 -14.28
CA ALA A 143 23.21 -7.70 -13.78
C ALA A 143 21.91 -7.93 -12.99
N GLY A 144 21.02 -8.79 -13.49
CA GLY A 144 19.78 -9.16 -12.82
C GLY A 144 20.02 -9.84 -11.48
N SER A 145 20.97 -10.76 -11.39
CA SER A 145 21.31 -11.42 -10.12
C SER A 145 21.91 -10.45 -9.11
N LEU A 146 22.75 -9.51 -9.55
CA LEU A 146 23.28 -8.43 -8.70
C LEU A 146 22.17 -7.53 -8.16
N VAL A 147 21.15 -7.21 -8.96
CA VAL A 147 19.99 -6.42 -8.51
C VAL A 147 19.20 -7.18 -7.44
N ILE A 148 18.96 -8.47 -7.64
CA ILE A 148 18.25 -9.32 -6.67
C ILE A 148 19.05 -9.42 -5.36
N TYR A 149 20.36 -9.64 -5.45
CA TYR A 149 21.26 -9.67 -4.31
C TYR A 149 21.24 -8.34 -3.54
N TRP A 150 21.38 -7.22 -4.26
CA TRP A 150 21.36 -5.87 -3.68
C TRP A 150 20.06 -5.61 -2.92
N PHE A 151 18.91 -5.91 -3.54
CA PHE A 151 17.60 -5.75 -2.91
C PHE A 151 17.41 -6.63 -1.67
N SER A 152 17.97 -7.85 -1.70
CA SER A 152 17.87 -8.79 -0.59
C SER A 152 18.71 -8.35 0.61
N VAL A 153 19.95 -7.91 0.36
CA VAL A 153 20.88 -7.47 1.40
C VAL A 153 20.53 -6.09 1.95
N SER A 154 19.89 -5.22 1.16
CA SER A 154 19.45 -3.89 1.62
C SER A 154 18.31 -3.93 2.64
N GLY A 155 17.73 -5.10 2.93
CA GLY A 155 16.55 -5.22 3.77
C GLY A 155 15.25 -4.85 3.05
N GLY A 156 15.20 -4.97 1.72
CA GLY A 156 13.99 -4.69 0.92
C GLY A 156 12.74 -5.38 1.45
N MET A 157 12.88 -6.64 1.89
CA MET A 157 11.78 -7.40 2.48
C MET A 157 11.30 -6.82 3.82
N TYR A 158 12.22 -6.35 4.67
CA TYR A 158 11.87 -5.70 5.94
C TYR A 158 11.02 -4.45 5.71
N ILE A 159 11.40 -3.65 4.70
CA ILE A 159 10.68 -2.43 4.31
C ILE A 159 9.26 -2.76 3.85
N ILE A 160 9.11 -3.76 2.97
CA ILE A 160 7.81 -4.15 2.41
C ILE A 160 6.88 -4.72 3.49
N ILE A 161 7.36 -5.66 4.31
CA ILE A 161 6.53 -6.34 5.31
C ILE A 161 6.02 -5.36 6.38
N ARG A 162 6.88 -4.43 6.81
CA ARG A 162 6.55 -3.49 7.90
C ARG A 162 6.04 -2.15 7.41
N GLY A 163 5.95 -1.94 6.09
CA GLY A 163 5.54 -0.67 5.50
C GLY A 163 6.41 0.51 5.95
N MET A 164 7.73 0.31 6.08
CA MET A 164 8.63 1.35 6.61
C MET A 164 8.71 2.54 5.64
N PRO A 165 8.69 3.79 6.15
CA PRO A 165 8.85 4.96 5.30
C PRO A 165 10.25 5.03 4.69
N PHE A 166 10.34 5.59 3.48
CA PHE A 166 11.63 5.73 2.78
C PHE A 166 12.56 6.71 3.50
N VAL A 167 12.01 7.85 3.93
CA VAL A 167 12.68 8.87 4.74
C VAL A 167 11.74 9.33 5.85
N GLN A 168 12.29 9.74 6.98
CA GLN A 168 11.51 10.35 8.05
C GLN A 168 11.74 11.86 8.04
N PHE A 169 10.66 12.65 8.12
CA PHE A 169 10.77 14.09 8.24
C PHE A 169 10.66 14.50 9.71
N ASP A 170 11.71 15.14 10.23
CA ASP A 170 11.66 15.72 11.58
C ASP A 170 11.06 17.13 11.50
N GLN A 171 9.88 17.30 12.11
CA GLN A 171 9.17 18.57 12.13
C GLN A 171 9.89 19.65 12.96
N ARG A 172 10.72 19.24 13.92
CA ARG A 172 11.43 20.15 14.83
C ARG A 172 12.65 20.78 14.17
N THR A 173 13.40 20.01 13.39
CA THR A 173 14.60 20.48 12.67
C THR A 173 14.31 20.84 11.21
N ARG A 174 13.08 20.62 10.72
CA ARG A 174 12.70 20.80 9.30
C ARG A 174 13.62 20.03 8.33
N SER A 175 14.20 18.92 8.78
CA SER A 175 15.16 18.13 8.01
C SER A 175 14.63 16.72 7.75
N SER A 176 14.94 16.19 6.58
CA SER A 176 14.71 14.77 6.26
C SER A 176 15.86 13.93 6.83
N ASN A 177 15.53 13.03 7.75
CA ASN A 177 16.47 12.06 8.30
C ASN A 177 16.46 10.80 7.43
N LEU A 178 17.64 10.41 6.95
CA LEU A 178 17.85 9.22 6.12
C LEU A 178 18.10 7.96 6.96
N PHE A 179 18.53 8.13 8.21
CA PHE A 179 18.88 7.06 9.15
C PHE A 179 18.04 7.17 10.42
N LEU A 180 17.60 6.02 10.93
CA LEU A 180 16.83 5.95 12.17
C LEU A 180 17.72 5.60 13.37
N PRO A 181 17.70 6.38 14.46
CA PRO A 181 18.38 5.99 15.69
C PRO A 181 17.66 4.82 16.36
N GLY A 182 18.41 3.82 16.82
CA GLY A 182 17.89 2.68 17.60
C GLY A 182 17.43 1.47 16.79
N GLN A 183 16.45 0.74 17.32
CA GLN A 183 15.96 -0.53 16.79
C GLN A 183 14.93 -0.30 15.67
N GLY A 184 15.41 -0.09 14.45
CA GLY A 184 14.58 0.06 13.26
C GLY A 184 15.41 0.46 12.04
N GLN A 185 14.86 0.38 10.84
CA GLN A 185 15.57 0.70 9.60
C GLN A 185 14.66 1.44 8.64
N LEU A 186 15.09 2.61 8.16
CA LEU A 186 14.40 3.35 7.10
C LEU A 186 14.70 2.74 5.73
N GLY A 187 13.83 3.00 4.77
CA GLY A 187 14.03 2.53 3.39
C GLY A 187 15.33 3.06 2.79
N ALA A 188 15.58 4.36 2.90
CA ALA A 188 16.80 4.99 2.40
C ALA A 188 18.05 4.40 3.07
N GLU A 189 18.05 4.28 4.40
CA GLU A 189 19.14 3.66 5.16
C GLU A 189 19.50 2.27 4.64
N GLY A 190 18.50 1.41 4.40
CA GLY A 190 18.74 0.07 3.88
C GLY A 190 19.34 0.04 2.49
N TYR A 191 18.84 0.86 1.58
CA TYR A 191 19.40 0.93 0.23
C TYR A 191 20.80 1.55 0.19
N ILE A 192 21.09 2.53 1.05
CA ILE A 192 22.45 3.09 1.17
C ILE A 192 23.41 2.00 1.62
N MET A 193 23.08 1.27 2.70
CA MET A 193 23.91 0.18 3.21
C MET A 193 24.08 -0.95 2.18
N GLY A 194 22.98 -1.40 1.56
CA GLY A 194 23.00 -2.40 0.51
C GLY A 194 23.90 -2.01 -0.66
N THR A 195 23.91 -0.72 -1.04
CA THR A 195 24.79 -0.21 -2.10
C THR A 195 26.25 -0.23 -1.68
N GLN A 196 26.58 0.12 -0.44
CA GLN A 196 27.95 0.05 0.07
C GLN A 196 28.48 -1.39 0.09
N TYR A 197 27.67 -2.36 0.52
CA TYR A 197 28.02 -3.78 0.46
C TYR A 197 28.23 -4.27 -0.97
N LEU A 198 27.34 -3.89 -1.90
CA LEU A 198 27.47 -4.23 -3.31
C LEU A 198 28.77 -3.66 -3.92
N LEU A 199 29.08 -2.39 -3.65
CA LEU A 199 30.30 -1.74 -4.14
C LEU A 199 31.56 -2.40 -3.57
N PHE A 200 31.55 -2.76 -2.28
CA PHE A 200 32.66 -3.48 -1.67
C PHE A 200 32.86 -4.86 -2.32
N GLY A 201 31.78 -5.62 -2.51
CA GLY A 201 31.83 -6.91 -3.21
C GLY A 201 32.32 -6.78 -4.65
N LEU A 202 31.87 -5.76 -5.37
CA LEU A 202 32.32 -5.47 -6.73
C LEU A 202 33.80 -5.07 -6.77
N ALA A 203 34.30 -4.32 -5.79
CA ALA A 203 35.70 -3.96 -5.69
C ALA A 203 36.59 -5.21 -5.47
N VAL A 204 36.16 -6.14 -4.61
CA VAL A 204 36.84 -7.42 -4.40
C VAL A 204 36.82 -8.26 -5.69
N ALA A 205 35.67 -8.39 -6.34
CA ALA A 205 35.54 -9.12 -7.60
C ALA A 205 36.37 -8.51 -8.73
N ALA A 206 36.44 -7.18 -8.82
CA ALA A 206 37.32 -6.48 -9.76
C ALA A 206 38.80 -6.75 -9.43
N GLY A 207 39.16 -6.79 -8.14
CA GLY A 207 40.50 -7.14 -7.69
C GLY A 207 40.93 -8.55 -8.11
N THR A 208 40.02 -9.53 -8.06
CA THR A 208 40.34 -10.92 -8.42
C THR A 208 40.24 -11.21 -9.91
N HIS A 209 39.29 -10.60 -10.63
CA HIS A 209 39.02 -10.93 -12.03
C HIS A 209 39.47 -9.87 -13.03
N LEU A 210 39.40 -8.58 -12.70
CA LEU A 210 39.76 -7.50 -13.62
C LEU A 210 41.27 -7.20 -13.54
N LEU A 211 41.81 -7.12 -12.33
CA LEU A 211 43.19 -6.73 -12.07
C LEU A 211 44.23 -7.63 -12.77
N PRO A 212 44.09 -8.97 -12.81
CA PRO A 212 45.05 -9.83 -13.52
C PRO A 212 45.00 -9.68 -15.04
N ARG A 213 43.89 -9.18 -15.59
CA ARG A 213 43.70 -9.01 -17.05
C ARG A 213 44.30 -7.71 -17.59
N VAL A 214 44.68 -6.78 -16.71
CA VAL A 214 45.32 -5.51 -17.11
C VAL A 214 46.77 -5.76 -17.52
N ARG A 215 47.07 -5.50 -18.80
CA ARG A 215 48.41 -5.73 -19.39
C ARG A 215 49.44 -4.69 -18.97
N ASP A 216 49.02 -3.42 -18.84
CA ASP A 216 49.91 -2.34 -18.41
C ASP A 216 50.19 -2.44 -16.89
N SER A 217 51.47 -2.55 -16.53
CA SER A 217 51.94 -2.67 -15.16
C SER A 217 51.64 -1.41 -14.33
N ALA A 218 51.71 -0.23 -14.93
CA ALA A 218 51.42 1.04 -14.26
C ALA A 218 49.92 1.20 -14.02
N ALA A 219 49.08 0.90 -15.01
CA ALA A 219 47.62 0.88 -14.84
C ALA A 219 47.17 -0.17 -13.81
N ARG A 220 47.74 -1.38 -13.86
CA ARG A 220 47.42 -2.46 -12.90
C ARG A 220 47.73 -2.05 -11.47
N ARG A 221 48.89 -1.45 -11.22
CA ARG A 221 49.28 -0.99 -9.88
C ARG A 221 48.38 0.14 -9.37
N ARG A 222 48.05 1.12 -10.22
CA ARG A 222 47.12 2.21 -9.88
C ARG A 222 45.72 1.69 -9.55
N LEU A 223 45.19 0.79 -10.38
CA LEU A 223 43.88 0.17 -10.15
C LEU A 223 43.87 -0.65 -8.85
N GLY A 224 44.92 -1.42 -8.58
CA GLY A 224 45.05 -2.20 -7.34
C GLY A 224 45.00 -1.31 -6.10
N TYR A 225 45.78 -0.23 -6.07
CA TYR A 225 45.73 0.72 -4.95
C TYR A 225 44.37 1.41 -4.84
N ALA A 226 43.74 1.79 -5.96
CA ALA A 226 42.42 2.40 -5.95
C ALA A 226 41.35 1.46 -5.37
N LEU A 227 41.37 0.17 -5.73
CA LEU A 227 40.44 -0.83 -5.21
C LEU A 227 40.64 -1.07 -3.72
N ILE A 228 41.89 -1.17 -3.26
CA ILE A 228 42.20 -1.35 -1.83
C ILE A 228 41.79 -0.12 -1.02
N ALA A 229 42.17 1.08 -1.47
CA ALA A 229 41.81 2.33 -0.80
C ALA A 229 40.29 2.54 -0.78
N GLY A 230 39.61 2.31 -1.90
CA GLY A 230 38.16 2.39 -2.00
C GLY A 230 37.46 1.38 -1.08
N GLY A 231 37.92 0.13 -1.06
CA GLY A 231 37.41 -0.89 -0.15
C GLY A 231 37.60 -0.52 1.33
N ALA A 232 38.76 0.02 1.70
CA ALA A 232 39.03 0.49 3.06
C ALA A 232 38.13 1.67 3.47
N LEU A 233 37.89 2.63 2.56
CA LEU A 233 36.99 3.75 2.80
C LEU A 233 35.53 3.30 2.98
N LEU A 234 35.07 2.36 2.15
CA LEU A 234 33.73 1.77 2.29
C LEU A 234 33.60 1.04 3.62
N MET A 235 34.58 0.21 3.98
CA MET A 235 34.58 -0.51 5.26
C MET A 235 34.55 0.45 6.45
N ARG A 236 35.36 1.51 6.41
CA ARG A 236 35.35 2.58 7.42
C ARG A 236 33.98 3.23 7.53
N SER A 237 33.33 3.54 6.40
CA SER A 237 31.98 4.13 6.42
C SER A 237 30.95 3.19 7.02
N ILE A 238 30.95 1.91 6.62
CA ILE A 238 30.02 0.89 7.14
C ILE A 238 30.19 0.74 8.65
N MET A 239 31.42 0.57 9.12
CA MET A 239 31.74 0.47 10.55
C MET A 239 31.30 1.74 11.28
N GLY A 240 31.62 2.92 10.75
CA GLY A 240 31.23 4.20 11.35
C GLY A 240 29.73 4.32 11.56
N THR A 241 28.93 3.94 10.56
CA THR A 241 27.47 3.98 10.69
C THR A 241 26.94 2.88 11.62
N HIS A 242 27.55 1.69 11.62
CA HIS A 242 27.20 0.63 12.57
C HIS A 242 27.44 1.06 14.03
N HIS A 243 28.61 1.65 14.30
CA HIS A 243 28.95 2.21 15.61
C HIS A 243 27.99 3.31 16.02
N TRP A 244 27.69 4.25 15.12
CA TRP A 244 26.73 5.32 15.39
C TRP A 244 25.34 4.78 15.74
N LYS A 245 24.90 3.72 15.07
CA LYS A 245 23.56 3.16 15.25
C LYS A 245 23.41 2.29 16.50
N THR A 246 24.41 1.46 16.79
CA THR A 246 24.35 0.48 17.89
C THR A 246 25.01 0.97 19.17
N GLY A 247 25.87 1.99 19.10
CA GLY A 247 26.72 2.41 20.21
C GLY A 247 27.79 1.38 20.60
N MET A 248 27.82 0.22 19.95
CA MET A 248 28.77 -0.85 20.25
C MET A 248 30.05 -0.65 19.47
N THR A 249 31.19 -0.66 20.17
CA THR A 249 32.50 -0.77 19.55
C THR A 249 32.76 -2.23 19.15
N THR A 250 32.91 -2.49 17.85
CA THR A 250 33.45 -3.74 17.31
C THR A 250 34.81 -4.01 17.96
N HIS A 251 34.82 -4.90 18.95
CA HIS A 251 36.06 -5.44 19.50
C HIS A 251 36.56 -6.53 18.53
N TRP A 252 37.77 -6.33 18.02
CA TRP A 252 38.53 -7.42 17.44
C TRP A 252 39.07 -8.24 18.62
N TYR A 253 38.76 -9.54 18.66
CA TYR A 253 39.48 -10.47 19.53
C TYR A 253 40.90 -10.65 19.00
#